data_AF-A0A0L0KG39-F1
#
_entry.id   AF-A0A0L0KG39-F1
#
_cell.length_a   1.000
_cell.length_b   1.000
_cell.length_c   1.000
_cell.angle_alpha   90.00
_cell.angle_beta   90.00
_cell.angle_gamma   90.00
#
_symmetry.space_group_name_H-M   'P 1'
#
loop_
_entity.id
_entity.type
_entity.pdbx_description
1 polymer ?
#
loop_
_entity_poly.entity_id
_entity_poly.type
_entity_poly.pdbx_seq_one_letter_code
_entity_poly.pdbx_strand_id
1 'polypeptide(L)'
;RALGVRTSVSALLEEPGGGAELLERLADPDREVTPSQLHGLYGALADLDPEQVTLPDDLRAVVDGSVDVVDAADAVVVDSPDLLPFTDGTPLLPVRPTRAAELAELFQVRRLSESVTGEVDSEGAEHGVPDSVALLLGPRTPKSYVEHDELIVDGVEIDWRLTDGGVLHASTLEGVAAGLAWAAGQWPRRFEVAALLEDPSRTGELARDRWFD
;
A
#
# COMPACT_ATOMS: atom_id res chain seq x y z
N ARG A 1 -11.97 39.37 5.77
CA ARG A 1 -10.95 38.45 6.34
C ARG A 1 -11.61 37.79 7.54
N ALA A 2 -12.11 36.56 7.39
CA ALA A 2 -12.68 35.81 8.51
C ALA A 2 -11.53 35.24 9.36
N LEU A 3 -11.65 35.33 10.67
CA LEU A 3 -10.74 34.73 11.65
C LEU A 3 -10.90 33.19 11.62
N GLY A 4 -9.79 32.46 11.47
CA GLY A 4 -9.59 31.14 12.09
C GLY A 4 -10.28 29.91 11.48
N VAL A 5 -10.86 29.96 10.28
CA VAL A 5 -11.40 28.74 9.66
C VAL A 5 -10.31 28.02 8.87
N ARG A 6 -9.76 26.95 9.46
CA ARG A 6 -8.88 26.00 8.76
C ARG A 6 -9.73 25.19 7.78
N THR A 7 -9.46 25.31 6.49
CA THR A 7 -10.23 24.61 5.43
C THR A 7 -9.46 23.46 4.80
N SER A 8 -8.20 23.26 5.16
CA SER A 8 -7.36 22.17 4.66
C SER A 8 -6.52 21.53 5.77
N VAL A 9 -6.13 20.29 5.54
CA VAL A 9 -5.25 19.51 6.44
C VAL A 9 -3.87 20.16 6.51
N SER A 10 -3.30 20.60 5.39
CA SER A 10 -2.00 21.28 5.39
C SER A 10 -2.00 22.54 6.25
N ALA A 11 -3.05 23.37 6.15
CA ALA A 11 -3.16 24.57 6.98
C ALA A 11 -3.30 24.25 8.48
N LEU A 12 -3.90 23.10 8.82
CA LEU A 12 -3.94 22.61 10.19
C LEU A 12 -2.54 22.19 10.66
N LEU A 13 -1.82 21.40 9.86
CA LEU A 13 -0.51 20.83 10.23
C LEU A 13 0.61 21.87 10.30
N GLU A 14 0.49 23.00 9.60
CA GLU A 14 1.44 24.13 9.70
C GLU A 14 1.36 24.86 11.05
N GLU A 15 0.28 24.69 11.82
CA GLU A 15 0.12 25.35 13.11
C GLU A 15 0.78 24.56 14.25
N PRO A 16 1.36 25.24 15.25
CA PRO A 16 1.85 24.58 16.45
C PRO A 16 0.74 23.74 17.10
N GLY A 17 0.99 22.42 17.26
CA GLY A 17 0.01 21.48 17.82
C GLY A 17 -1.03 20.97 16.82
N GLY A 18 -0.97 21.35 15.54
CA GLY A 18 -1.91 20.91 14.52
C GLY A 18 -1.97 19.40 14.32
N GLY A 19 -0.83 18.72 14.41
CA GLY A 19 -0.76 17.25 14.37
C GLY A 19 -1.50 16.62 15.56
N ALA A 20 -1.27 17.13 16.78
CA ALA A 20 -1.96 16.64 17.98
C ALA A 20 -3.48 16.86 17.89
N GLU A 21 -3.93 18.03 17.42
CA GLU A 21 -5.36 18.30 17.23
C GLU A 21 -5.98 17.38 16.17
N LEU A 22 -5.25 17.07 15.08
CA LEU A 22 -5.73 16.12 14.09
C LEU A 22 -5.86 14.72 14.68
N LEU A 23 -4.87 14.26 15.45
CA LEU A 23 -4.89 12.96 16.10
C LEU A 23 -6.01 12.85 17.14
N GLU A 24 -6.24 13.89 17.95
CA GLU A 24 -7.37 13.95 18.90
C GLU A 24 -8.72 13.80 18.17
N ARG A 25 -8.89 14.49 17.04
CA ARG A 25 -10.09 14.32 16.20
C ARG A 25 -10.17 12.93 15.58
N LEU A 26 -9.04 12.33 15.21
CA LEU A 26 -8.98 10.96 14.72
C LEU A 26 -9.15 9.92 15.85
N ALA A 27 -9.14 10.29 17.13
CA ALA A 27 -9.45 9.39 18.24
C ALA A 27 -10.92 9.45 18.69
N ASP A 28 -11.71 10.43 18.21
CA ASP A 28 -13.12 10.62 18.58
C ASP A 28 -14.08 9.65 17.84
N PRO A 29 -14.63 8.60 18.48
CA PRO A 29 -15.41 7.55 17.82
C PRO A 29 -16.68 8.07 17.13
N ASP A 30 -17.20 9.23 17.53
CA ASP A 30 -18.41 9.83 16.95
C ASP A 30 -18.15 10.48 15.57
N ARG A 31 -16.89 10.53 15.12
CA ARG A 31 -16.52 11.07 13.81
C ARG A 31 -16.46 10.01 12.74
N GLU A 32 -17.24 10.24 11.68
CA GLU A 32 -17.17 9.43 10.46
C GLU A 32 -15.97 9.83 9.60
N VAL A 33 -15.10 8.86 9.32
CA VAL A 33 -13.94 9.00 8.44
C VAL A 33 -13.92 7.80 7.50
N THR A 34 -13.85 8.05 6.20
CA THR A 34 -13.74 6.98 5.19
C THR A 34 -12.30 6.48 5.05
N PRO A 35 -12.06 5.24 4.59
CA PRO A 35 -10.70 4.73 4.35
C PRO A 35 -9.87 5.63 3.42
N SER A 36 -10.49 6.23 2.40
CA SER A 36 -9.80 7.16 1.49
C SER A 36 -9.40 8.48 2.16
N GLN A 37 -10.25 9.00 3.05
CA GLN A 37 -9.89 10.18 3.86
C GLN A 37 -8.77 9.83 4.83
N LEU A 38 -8.88 8.70 5.52
CA LEU A 38 -7.86 8.22 6.46
C LEU A 38 -6.49 8.07 5.76
N HIS A 39 -6.46 7.45 4.58
CA HIS A 39 -5.26 7.36 3.74
C HIS A 39 -4.66 8.73 3.41
N GLY A 40 -5.50 9.72 3.09
CA GLY A 40 -5.05 11.09 2.84
C GLY A 40 -4.51 11.79 4.08
N LEU A 41 -5.16 11.61 5.23
CA LEU A 41 -4.78 12.20 6.51
C LEU A 41 -3.47 11.62 7.04
N TYR A 42 -3.31 10.30 7.00
CA TYR A 42 -2.06 9.64 7.37
C TYR A 42 -0.94 9.94 6.39
N GLY A 43 -1.24 10.08 5.09
CA GLY A 43 -0.26 10.57 4.12
C GLY A 43 0.25 11.97 4.43
N ALA A 44 -0.57 12.84 5.04
CA ALA A 44 -0.16 14.18 5.46
C ALA A 44 0.58 14.18 6.81
N LEU A 45 0.17 13.31 7.76
CA LEU A 45 0.84 13.15 9.05
C LEU A 45 2.24 12.56 8.89
N ALA A 46 2.46 11.65 7.93
CA ALA A 46 3.76 11.04 7.65
C ALA A 46 4.85 12.04 7.21
N ASP A 47 4.50 13.31 6.91
CA ASP A 47 5.46 14.38 6.63
C ASP A 47 5.89 15.17 7.89
N LEU A 48 5.29 14.88 9.05
CA LEU A 48 5.67 15.50 10.32
C LEU A 48 6.96 14.91 10.88
N ASP A 49 7.67 15.74 11.64
CA ASP A 49 8.80 15.31 12.47
C ASP A 49 8.27 14.52 13.69
N PRO A 50 8.72 13.26 13.91
CA PRO A 50 8.31 12.47 15.07
C PRO A 50 8.54 13.16 16.41
N GLU A 51 9.55 14.03 16.54
CA GLU A 51 9.81 14.76 17.78
C GLU A 51 8.74 15.82 18.09
N GLN A 52 7.91 16.18 17.11
CA GLN A 52 6.83 17.17 17.26
C GLN A 52 5.47 16.54 17.58
N VAL A 53 5.40 15.21 17.64
CA VAL A 53 4.16 14.46 17.86
C VAL A 53 4.25 13.70 19.17
N THR A 54 3.26 13.89 20.04
CA THR A 54 3.08 13.01 21.20
C THR A 54 2.50 11.70 20.70
N LEU A 55 3.09 10.58 21.13
CA LEU A 55 2.62 9.26 20.74
C LEU A 55 1.15 9.09 21.13
N PRO A 56 0.27 8.74 20.18
CA PRO A 56 -1.14 8.51 20.46
C PRO A 56 -1.33 7.14 21.14
N ASP A 57 -2.21 7.09 22.15
CA ASP A 57 -2.66 5.82 22.73
C ASP A 57 -3.70 5.13 21.81
N ASP A 58 -4.50 5.93 21.10
CA ASP A 58 -5.57 5.47 20.23
C ASP A 58 -5.35 5.95 18.78
N LEU A 59 -5.59 5.06 17.81
CA LEU A 59 -5.50 5.34 16.37
C LEU A 59 -6.80 4.98 15.65
N ARG A 60 -7.09 5.68 14.55
CA ARG A 60 -8.19 5.31 13.64
C ARG A 60 -7.66 4.32 12.61
N ALA A 61 -8.16 3.10 12.61
CA ALA A 61 -7.70 2.05 11.71
C ALA A 61 -8.84 1.51 10.84
N VAL A 62 -8.46 0.81 9.77
CA VAL A 62 -9.37 -0.02 8.99
C VAL A 62 -9.29 -1.45 9.51
N VAL A 63 -10.40 -1.99 10.01
CA VAL A 63 -10.53 -3.38 10.47
C VAL A 63 -11.57 -4.07 9.59
N ASP A 64 -11.16 -5.08 8.81
CA ASP A 64 -12.05 -5.84 7.92
C ASP A 64 -12.98 -4.96 7.05
N GLY A 65 -12.46 -3.81 6.59
CA GLY A 65 -13.18 -2.83 5.77
C GLY A 65 -14.01 -1.79 6.52
N SER A 66 -14.15 -1.92 7.84
CA SER A 66 -14.78 -0.92 8.73
C SER A 66 -13.72 0.03 9.30
N VAL A 67 -14.12 1.24 9.70
CA VAL A 67 -13.19 2.23 10.27
C VAL A 67 -13.50 2.41 11.75
N ASP A 68 -12.54 2.05 12.61
CA ASP A 68 -12.71 1.99 14.06
C ASP A 68 -11.55 2.68 14.79
N VAL A 69 -11.79 3.12 16.03
CA VAL A 69 -10.72 3.57 16.94
C VAL A 69 -10.18 2.34 17.67
N VAL A 70 -8.87 2.16 17.65
CA VAL A 70 -8.16 1.01 18.22
C VAL A 70 -6.98 1.48 19.07
N ASP A 71 -6.50 0.61 19.96
CA ASP A 71 -5.25 0.82 20.68
C ASP A 71 -4.09 0.88 19.65
N ALA A 72 -3.22 1.88 19.80
CA ALA A 72 -2.08 2.06 18.90
C ALA A 72 -1.15 0.85 18.87
N ALA A 73 -1.04 0.08 19.96
CA ALA A 73 -0.20 -1.12 20.05
C ALA A 73 -0.70 -2.27 19.15
N ASP A 74 -1.99 -2.28 18.81
CA ASP A 74 -2.61 -3.30 17.96
C ASP A 74 -2.56 -2.94 16.48
N ALA A 75 -2.35 -1.65 16.15
CA ALA A 75 -2.37 -1.16 14.78
C ALA A 75 -1.08 -1.46 14.01
N VAL A 76 -1.20 -1.67 12.70
CA VAL A 76 -0.05 -1.87 11.79
C VAL A 76 -0.15 -1.00 10.55
N VAL A 77 1.00 -0.52 10.07
CA VAL A 77 1.07 0.18 8.78
C VAL A 77 1.23 -0.83 7.66
N VAL A 78 0.33 -0.78 6.67
CA VAL A 78 0.43 -1.63 5.47
C VAL A 78 1.44 -1.02 4.50
N ASP A 79 2.61 -1.64 4.39
CA ASP A 79 3.69 -1.19 3.51
C ASP A 79 3.78 -1.99 2.20
N SER A 80 3.13 -3.15 2.12
CA SER A 80 3.06 -3.96 0.90
C SER A 80 1.69 -4.63 0.68
N PRO A 81 1.07 -4.48 -0.51
CA PRO A 81 -0.28 -4.98 -0.79
C PRO A 81 -0.37 -6.50 -0.98
N ASP A 82 0.73 -7.19 -1.30
CA ASP A 82 0.78 -8.66 -1.34
C ASP A 82 0.57 -9.31 0.03
N LEU A 83 0.72 -8.56 1.12
CA LEU A 83 0.55 -9.05 2.48
C LEU A 83 -0.88 -8.87 3.03
N LEU A 84 -1.78 -8.22 2.27
CA LEU A 84 -3.17 -8.03 2.70
C LEU A 84 -3.91 -9.33 3.07
N PRO A 85 -3.69 -10.48 2.40
CA PRO A 85 -4.34 -11.74 2.80
C PRO A 85 -4.02 -12.22 4.22
N PHE A 86 -2.99 -11.67 4.90
CA PHE A 86 -2.61 -12.03 6.27
C PHE A 86 -3.27 -11.15 7.34
N THR A 87 -4.22 -10.29 6.97
CA THR A 87 -4.67 -9.18 7.83
C THR A 87 -6.04 -9.37 8.49
N ASP A 88 -6.62 -10.56 8.45
CA ASP A 88 -7.93 -10.82 9.08
C ASP A 88 -7.97 -10.36 10.55
N GLY A 89 -8.89 -9.44 10.85
CA GLY A 89 -9.06 -8.84 12.19
C GLY A 89 -7.93 -7.91 12.63
N THR A 90 -6.93 -7.65 11.78
CA THR A 90 -5.80 -6.77 12.11
C THR A 90 -6.16 -5.30 11.81
N PRO A 91 -5.97 -4.36 12.75
CA PRO A 91 -6.20 -2.94 12.47
C PRO A 91 -5.13 -2.34 11.56
N LEU A 92 -5.54 -1.89 10.37
CA LEU A 92 -4.64 -1.38 9.33
C LEU A 92 -4.64 0.15 9.27
N LEU A 93 -3.46 0.75 9.21
CA LEU A 93 -3.26 2.18 8.98
C LEU A 93 -2.97 2.40 7.49
N PRO A 94 -3.96 2.80 6.68
CA PRO A 94 -3.77 2.95 5.24
C PRO A 94 -2.90 4.18 4.96
N VAL A 95 -1.86 4.00 4.15
CA VAL A 95 -0.99 5.09 3.72
C VAL A 95 -0.36 4.74 2.37
N ARG A 96 0.20 5.73 1.68
CA ARG A 96 1.01 5.47 0.49
C ARG A 96 2.22 4.61 0.91
N PRO A 97 2.56 3.54 0.18
CA PRO A 97 3.69 2.68 0.53
C PRO A 97 5.02 3.42 0.72
N THR A 98 5.28 4.45 -0.09
CA THR A 98 6.47 5.30 0.02
C THR A 98 6.52 6.18 1.26
N ARG A 99 5.47 6.15 2.09
CA ARG A 99 5.32 6.89 3.35
C ARG A 99 5.11 5.95 4.54
N ALA A 100 5.13 4.64 4.30
CA ALA A 100 4.77 3.66 5.32
C ALA A 100 5.80 3.59 6.45
N ALA A 101 7.09 3.72 6.12
CA ALA A 101 8.15 3.77 7.13
C ALA A 101 8.05 5.01 8.01
N GLU A 102 7.82 6.18 7.41
CA GLU A 102 7.69 7.45 8.12
C GLU A 102 6.46 7.46 9.03
N LEU A 103 5.32 6.92 8.58
CA LEU A 103 4.13 6.81 9.42
C LEU A 103 4.34 5.81 10.57
N ALA A 104 4.97 4.67 10.30
CA ALA A 104 5.29 3.67 11.32
C ALA A 104 6.21 4.25 12.40
N GLU A 105 7.23 5.01 11.99
CA GLU A 105 8.12 5.72 12.90
C GLU A 105 7.40 6.81 13.70
N LEU A 106 6.53 7.59 13.04
CA LEU A 106 5.76 8.65 13.70
C LEU A 106 4.89 8.14 14.85
N PHE A 107 4.25 6.98 14.66
CA PHE A 107 3.37 6.38 15.67
C PHE A 107 4.06 5.30 16.51
N GLN A 108 5.32 4.96 16.21
CA GLN A 108 6.06 3.86 16.83
C GLN A 108 5.31 2.52 16.74
N VAL A 109 4.66 2.26 15.61
CA VAL A 109 3.94 1.02 15.31
C VAL A 109 4.70 0.17 14.30
N ARG A 110 4.36 -1.11 14.22
CA ARG A 110 5.00 -2.04 13.27
C ARG A 110 4.48 -1.82 11.85
N ARG A 111 5.33 -2.14 10.87
CA ARG A 111 4.90 -2.38 9.50
C ARG A 111 4.39 -3.81 9.35
N LEU A 112 3.48 -4.04 8.43
CA LEU A 112 2.94 -5.37 8.17
C LEU A 112 4.04 -6.34 7.72
N SER A 113 4.98 -5.89 6.89
CA SER A 113 6.14 -6.68 6.46
C SER A 113 7.07 -7.12 7.61
N GLU A 114 7.02 -6.46 8.77
CA GLU A 114 7.80 -6.86 9.95
C GLU A 114 7.08 -7.94 10.78
N SER A 115 5.83 -8.23 10.46
CA SER A 115 4.95 -9.15 11.19
C SER A 115 4.68 -10.45 10.45
N VAL A 116 4.96 -10.48 9.15
CA VAL A 116 4.79 -11.64 8.26
C VAL A 116 6.17 -12.10 7.81
N THR A 117 6.45 -13.41 7.82
CA THR A 117 7.76 -13.92 7.39
C THR A 117 7.83 -13.88 5.88
N GLY A 118 6.73 -14.26 5.22
CA GLY A 118 6.55 -14.17 3.78
C GLY A 118 7.38 -15.20 3.03
N GLU A 119 7.64 -16.36 3.65
CA GLU A 119 8.38 -17.47 3.05
C GLU A 119 7.50 -18.17 2.01
N VAL A 120 8.06 -18.40 0.82
CA VAL A 120 7.36 -19.11 -0.25
C VAL A 120 7.61 -20.62 -0.09
N ASP A 121 6.55 -21.37 0.20
CA ASP A 121 6.61 -22.81 0.49
C ASP A 121 6.36 -23.68 -0.77
N SER A 122 5.96 -23.06 -1.87
CA SER A 122 5.52 -23.69 -3.12
C SER A 122 6.63 -23.72 -4.18
N GLU A 123 6.60 -24.74 -5.04
CA GLU A 123 7.47 -24.82 -6.22
C GLU A 123 6.80 -24.13 -7.41
N GLY A 124 7.58 -23.35 -8.17
CA GLY A 124 7.10 -22.69 -9.38
C GLY A 124 8.11 -22.72 -10.51
N ALA A 125 7.67 -22.33 -11.71
CA ALA A 125 8.50 -22.26 -12.92
C ALA A 125 8.92 -20.81 -13.19
N GLU A 126 10.13 -20.58 -13.69
CA GLU A 126 10.56 -19.23 -14.07
C GLU A 126 10.07 -18.85 -15.47
N HIS A 127 9.48 -17.67 -15.60
CA HIS A 127 8.97 -17.09 -16.85
C HIS A 127 9.61 -15.73 -17.11
N GLY A 128 9.89 -15.43 -18.37
CA GLY A 128 10.35 -14.10 -18.80
C GLY A 128 9.22 -13.09 -18.85
N VAL A 129 9.48 -11.84 -18.45
CA VAL A 129 8.52 -10.75 -18.61
C VAL A 129 8.42 -10.36 -20.09
N PRO A 130 7.21 -10.28 -20.68
CA PRO A 130 7.04 -9.87 -22.07
C PRO A 130 7.57 -8.46 -22.36
N ASP A 131 8.17 -8.25 -23.53
CA ASP A 131 8.75 -6.96 -23.94
C ASP A 131 7.73 -5.81 -23.92
N SER A 132 6.46 -6.08 -24.24
CA SER A 132 5.38 -5.09 -24.17
C SER A 132 5.14 -4.57 -22.75
N VAL A 133 5.20 -5.46 -21.76
CA VAL A 133 5.07 -5.14 -20.33
C VAL A 133 6.31 -4.40 -19.83
N ALA A 134 7.50 -4.87 -20.19
CA ALA A 134 8.75 -4.20 -19.84
C ALA A 134 8.83 -2.77 -20.44
N LEU A 135 8.32 -2.58 -21.66
CA LEU A 135 8.22 -1.28 -22.30
C LEU A 135 7.21 -0.35 -21.57
N LEU A 136 6.08 -0.91 -21.13
CA LEU A 136 5.06 -0.17 -20.37
C LEU A 136 5.58 0.31 -19.01
N LEU A 137 6.22 -0.59 -18.25
CA LEU A 137 6.62 -0.36 -16.86
C LEU A 137 8.01 0.27 -16.73
N GLY A 138 8.85 0.16 -17.77
CA GLY A 138 10.13 0.82 -17.88
C GLY A 138 11.31 0.06 -17.24
N PRO A 139 12.46 0.72 -17.01
CA PRO A 139 13.72 0.04 -16.68
C PRO A 139 13.75 -0.69 -15.34
N ARG A 140 12.81 -0.41 -14.42
CA ARG A 140 12.71 -1.08 -13.11
C ARG A 140 11.93 -2.40 -13.16
N THR A 141 11.36 -2.75 -14.32
CA THR A 141 10.60 -3.99 -14.47
C THR A 141 11.52 -5.20 -14.24
N PRO A 142 11.13 -6.17 -13.40
CA PRO A 142 11.81 -7.45 -13.31
C PRO A 142 11.98 -8.10 -14.69
N LYS A 143 13.04 -8.88 -14.88
CA LYS A 143 13.28 -9.61 -16.14
C LYS A 143 12.50 -10.92 -16.20
N SER A 144 12.23 -11.50 -15.04
CA SER A 144 11.51 -12.73 -14.87
C SER A 144 10.66 -12.70 -13.60
N TYR A 145 9.75 -13.66 -13.52
CA TYR A 145 8.94 -13.99 -12.35
C TYR A 145 8.83 -15.51 -12.24
N VAL A 146 8.42 -16.00 -11.08
CA VAL A 146 8.15 -17.42 -10.83
C VAL A 146 6.64 -17.62 -10.81
N GLU A 147 6.12 -18.40 -11.74
CA GLU A 147 4.71 -18.77 -11.84
C GLU A 147 4.45 -20.07 -11.08
N HIS A 148 3.39 -20.10 -10.28
CA HIS A 148 2.96 -21.23 -9.47
C HIS A 148 1.55 -21.65 -9.91
N ASP A 149 1.23 -22.94 -9.85
CA ASP A 149 -0.16 -23.37 -9.99
C ASP A 149 -0.99 -22.90 -8.78
N GLU A 150 -0.39 -22.92 -7.59
CA GLU A 150 -0.93 -22.44 -6.32
C GLU A 150 0.24 -21.84 -5.52
N LEU A 151 0.17 -20.55 -5.20
CA LEU A 151 1.22 -19.86 -4.46
C LEU A 151 0.88 -19.85 -2.97
N ILE A 152 1.62 -20.65 -2.21
CA ILE A 152 1.51 -20.72 -0.75
C ILE A 152 2.65 -19.93 -0.10
N VAL A 153 2.28 -19.01 0.79
CA VAL A 153 3.18 -18.18 1.59
C VAL A 153 2.79 -18.24 3.05
N ASP A 154 3.70 -18.65 3.93
CA ASP A 154 3.44 -18.88 5.36
C ASP A 154 2.14 -19.71 5.61
N GLY A 155 1.85 -20.68 4.73
CA GLY A 155 0.64 -21.51 4.78
C GLY A 155 -0.67 -20.86 4.29
N VAL A 156 -0.62 -19.65 3.73
CA VAL A 156 -1.76 -18.95 3.12
C VAL A 156 -1.63 -18.92 1.61
N GLU A 157 -2.70 -19.25 0.89
CA GLU A 157 -2.76 -19.10 -0.58
C GLU A 157 -2.95 -17.63 -0.95
N ILE A 158 -2.06 -17.10 -1.79
CA ILE A 158 -2.09 -15.71 -2.25
C ILE A 158 -1.81 -15.60 -3.75
N ASP A 159 -2.22 -14.50 -4.38
CA ASP A 159 -2.07 -14.32 -5.84
C ASP A 159 -0.64 -13.99 -6.27
N TRP A 160 0.13 -13.30 -5.42
CA TRP A 160 1.49 -12.88 -5.70
C TRP A 160 2.27 -12.51 -4.45
N ARG A 161 3.60 -12.58 -4.53
CA ARG A 161 4.55 -12.18 -3.48
C ARG A 161 5.79 -11.59 -4.10
N LEU A 162 6.24 -10.42 -3.63
CA LEU A 162 7.56 -9.89 -3.97
C LEU A 162 8.50 -10.05 -2.77
N THR A 163 9.36 -11.07 -2.82
CA THR A 163 10.30 -11.37 -1.72
C THR A 163 11.30 -10.24 -1.51
N ASP A 164 11.92 -10.18 -0.32
CA ASP A 164 12.96 -9.20 0.01
C ASP A 164 14.19 -9.29 -0.92
N GLY A 165 14.42 -10.48 -1.50
CA GLY A 165 15.43 -10.71 -2.53
C GLY A 165 15.07 -10.14 -3.91
N GLY A 166 13.89 -9.56 -4.06
CA GLY A 166 13.37 -8.99 -5.32
C GLY A 166 12.83 -10.03 -6.30
N VAL A 167 12.58 -11.26 -5.86
CA VAL A 167 11.98 -12.32 -6.70
C VAL A 167 10.46 -12.20 -6.61
N LEU A 168 9.82 -12.03 -7.76
CA LEU A 168 8.37 -12.03 -7.89
C LEU A 168 7.85 -13.45 -8.09
N HIS A 169 6.95 -13.87 -7.21
CA HIS A 169 6.16 -15.10 -7.32
C HIS A 169 4.70 -14.74 -7.60
N ALA A 170 4.00 -15.51 -8.42
CA ALA A 170 2.57 -15.32 -8.68
C ALA A 170 1.88 -16.61 -9.10
N SER A 171 0.58 -16.72 -8.85
CA SER A 171 -0.26 -17.87 -9.23
C SER A 171 -1.39 -17.51 -10.19
N THR A 172 -1.62 -16.22 -10.42
CA THR A 172 -2.68 -15.73 -11.31
C THR A 172 -2.15 -14.67 -12.27
N LEU A 173 -2.83 -14.46 -13.41
CA LEU A 173 -2.48 -13.42 -14.37
C LEU A 173 -2.55 -12.04 -13.71
N GLU A 174 -3.58 -11.80 -12.90
CA GLU A 174 -3.77 -10.60 -12.10
C GLU A 174 -2.66 -10.44 -11.05
N GLY A 175 -2.22 -11.53 -10.42
CA GLY A 175 -1.09 -11.57 -9.50
C GLY A 175 0.22 -11.19 -10.17
N VAL A 176 0.53 -11.77 -11.35
CA VAL A 176 1.70 -11.37 -12.15
C VAL A 176 1.63 -9.89 -12.49
N ALA A 177 0.46 -9.40 -12.91
CA ALA A 177 0.27 -8.01 -13.26
C ALA A 177 0.45 -7.05 -12.07
N ALA A 178 -0.12 -7.38 -10.93
CA ALA A 178 0.00 -6.62 -9.68
C ALA A 178 1.45 -6.60 -9.20
N GLY A 179 2.12 -7.75 -9.18
CA GLY A 179 3.50 -7.88 -8.72
C GLY A 179 4.51 -7.16 -9.62
N LEU A 180 4.37 -7.24 -10.94
CA LEU A 180 5.24 -6.50 -11.87
C LEU A 180 5.05 -4.99 -11.73
N ALA A 181 3.79 -4.54 -11.65
CA ALA A 181 3.48 -3.12 -11.46
C ALA A 181 4.02 -2.61 -10.11
N TRP A 182 3.90 -3.41 -9.05
CA TRP A 182 4.46 -3.12 -7.74
C TRP A 182 5.98 -3.01 -7.76
N ALA A 183 6.67 -4.04 -8.27
CA ALA A 183 8.12 -4.09 -8.38
C ALA A 183 8.70 -2.94 -9.21
N ALA A 184 7.99 -2.50 -10.26
CA ALA A 184 8.39 -1.35 -11.06
C ALA A 184 8.06 0.02 -10.43
N GLY A 185 7.36 0.05 -9.29
CA GLY A 185 6.87 1.26 -8.63
C GLY A 185 5.80 2.00 -9.46
N GLN A 186 4.98 1.24 -10.17
CA GLN A 186 3.95 1.70 -11.12
C GLN A 186 2.59 1.05 -10.78
N TRP A 187 2.26 0.92 -9.50
CA TRP A 187 1.04 0.28 -8.99
C TRP A 187 -0.27 0.64 -9.75
N PRO A 188 -0.50 1.90 -10.17
CA PRO A 188 -1.70 2.24 -10.94
C PRO A 188 -1.84 1.48 -12.27
N ARG A 189 -0.72 1.00 -12.85
CA ARG A 189 -0.68 0.35 -14.17
C ARG A 189 -1.01 -1.14 -14.15
N ARG A 190 -1.27 -1.75 -12.99
CA ARG A 190 -1.52 -3.21 -12.88
C ARG A 190 -2.63 -3.72 -13.82
N PHE A 191 -3.65 -2.91 -14.09
CA PHE A 191 -4.71 -3.29 -15.04
C PHE A 191 -4.28 -3.19 -16.51
N GLU A 192 -3.44 -2.23 -16.87
CA GLU A 192 -2.81 -2.18 -18.20
C GLU A 192 -1.88 -3.38 -18.41
N VAL A 193 -1.13 -3.76 -17.36
CA VAL A 193 -0.25 -4.94 -17.40
C VAL A 193 -1.09 -6.21 -17.60
N ALA A 194 -2.18 -6.39 -16.84
CA ALA A 194 -3.07 -7.54 -17.01
C ALA A 194 -3.61 -7.63 -18.45
N ALA A 195 -4.07 -6.50 -19.01
CA ALA A 195 -4.53 -6.43 -20.39
C ALA A 195 -3.46 -6.82 -21.42
N LEU A 196 -2.18 -6.48 -21.18
CA LEU A 196 -1.07 -6.87 -22.05
C LEU A 196 -0.64 -8.32 -21.89
N LEU A 197 -0.76 -8.88 -20.68
CA LEU A 197 -0.52 -10.30 -20.42
C LEU A 197 -1.59 -11.15 -21.11
N GLU A 198 -2.84 -10.69 -21.11
CA GLU A 198 -3.96 -11.34 -21.79
C GLU A 198 -3.89 -11.20 -23.32
N ASP A 199 -3.60 -10.00 -23.83
CA ASP A 199 -3.43 -9.73 -25.27
C ASP A 199 -2.28 -8.74 -25.55
N PRO A 200 -1.09 -9.25 -25.94
CA PRO A 200 0.07 -8.42 -26.25
C PRO A 200 -0.14 -7.43 -27.41
N SER A 201 -1.13 -7.66 -28.28
CA SER A 201 -1.41 -6.80 -29.44
C SER A 201 -2.01 -5.44 -29.05
N ARG A 202 -2.55 -5.31 -27.83
CA ARG A 202 -3.13 -4.08 -27.29
C ARG A 202 -2.12 -2.97 -27.01
N THR A 203 -0.82 -3.23 -27.18
CA THR A 203 0.27 -2.26 -27.00
C THR A 203 -0.01 -0.91 -27.69
N GLY A 204 -0.52 -0.91 -28.92
CA GLY A 204 -0.80 0.32 -29.68
C GLY A 204 -2.09 1.06 -29.27
N GLU A 205 -3.06 0.35 -28.70
CA GLU A 205 -4.26 0.96 -28.09
C GLU A 205 -3.88 1.66 -26.79
N LEU A 206 -3.26 0.94 -25.86
CA LEU A 206 -2.83 1.48 -24.57
C LEU A 206 -1.85 2.64 -24.73
N ALA A 207 -0.93 2.57 -25.69
CA ALA A 207 -0.01 3.68 -25.97
C ALA A 207 -0.71 4.95 -26.46
N ARG A 208 -1.86 4.83 -27.15
CA ARG A 208 -2.66 5.98 -27.60
C ARG A 208 -3.50 6.55 -26.45
N ASP A 209 -4.09 5.70 -25.62
CA ASP A 209 -4.89 6.15 -24.48
C ASP A 209 -4.06 6.99 -23.50
N ARG A 210 -2.79 6.63 -23.32
CA ARG A 210 -1.82 7.41 -22.51
C ARG A 210 -1.53 8.82 -23.02
N TRP A 211 -2.01 9.23 -24.20
CA TRP A 211 -1.88 10.64 -24.63
C TRP A 211 -2.77 11.58 -23.78
N PHE A 212 -3.65 11.02 -22.95
CA PHE A 212 -4.64 11.77 -22.18
C PHE A 212 -4.47 11.64 -20.65
N ASP A 213 -3.48 10.86 -20.16
CA ASP A 213 -3.10 10.75 -18.75
C ASP A 213 -2.21 11.93 -18.30
#